data_AF-J9EVK5-F1
#
_entry.id   AF-J9EVK5-F1
#
_cell.length_a   1.000
_cell.length_b   1.000
_cell.length_c   1.000
_cell.angle_alpha   90.00
_cell.angle_beta   90.00
_cell.angle_gamma   90.00
#
_symmetry.space_group_name_H-M   'P 1'
#
loop_
_entity.id
_entity.type
_entity.pdbx_description
1 polymer ?
#
loop_
_entity_poly.entity_id
_entity_poly.type
_entity_poly.pdbx_seq_one_letter_code
_entity_poly.pdbx_strand_id
1 'polypeptide(L)'
;MQRDTSSSAPKYRSFTSSTRERSRYSGNGTKLSLTSCIIFSVVEGRGSARGEIGLASIDALCSELHLWQFIDSASYARLRIQFQIQEPVEVIVPETFVEKANSMNAVLELIRSTYPEVEITMINRRYFNDLKGIELLKQLSSSESSNITSEVYKKYYCMAAAAALIKYVECIQNVLFAQSSLKVTYLVAEKSCFI
;
A
#
# COMPACT_ATOMS: atom_id res chain seq x y z
N MET A 1 -15.07 31.78 -4.11
CA MET A 1 -13.70 31.40 -4.50
C MET A 1 -12.81 31.54 -3.29
N GLN A 2 -12.36 30.43 -2.70
CA GLN A 2 -11.13 30.43 -1.91
C GLN A 2 -10.56 29.01 -1.97
N ARG A 3 -9.48 28.89 -2.74
CA ARG A 3 -8.63 27.72 -2.83
C ARG A 3 -7.60 27.90 -1.72
N ASP A 4 -7.75 27.15 -0.64
CA ASP A 4 -6.65 26.95 0.30
C ASP A 4 -5.71 25.91 -0.30
N THR A 5 -4.84 26.36 -1.20
CA THR A 5 -3.69 25.58 -1.67
C THR A 5 -2.56 25.74 -0.66
N SER A 6 -2.67 25.11 0.50
CA SER A 6 -1.47 24.73 1.23
C SER A 6 -0.88 23.53 0.50
N SER A 7 0.07 23.78 -0.40
CA SER A 7 0.90 22.71 -0.95
C SER A 7 1.74 22.15 0.20
N SER A 8 1.24 21.11 0.84
CA SER A 8 2.02 20.33 1.80
C SER A 8 3.14 19.64 1.05
N ALA A 9 4.35 19.69 1.61
CA ALA A 9 5.48 18.94 1.10
C ALA A 9 5.15 17.45 0.98
N PRO A 10 5.75 16.72 0.02
CA PRO A 10 5.66 15.26 -0.04
C PRO A 10 6.06 14.64 1.31
N LYS A 11 5.24 13.71 1.82
CA LYS A 11 5.44 13.05 3.12
C LYS A 11 6.73 12.23 3.14
N TYR A 12 6.99 11.50 2.06
CA TYR A 12 8.21 10.69 1.89
C TYR A 12 9.12 11.42 0.90
N ARG A 13 10.43 11.45 1.18
CA ARG A 13 11.41 12.08 0.29
C ARG A 13 12.56 11.14 0.06
N SER A 14 12.94 10.99 -1.21
CA SER A 14 14.23 10.41 -1.56
C SER A 14 15.30 11.32 -0.97
N PHE A 15 16.10 10.83 -0.04
CA PHE A 15 17.27 11.56 0.44
C PHE A 15 18.31 11.61 -0.68
N THR A 16 18.22 12.62 -1.55
CA THR A 16 19.38 13.06 -2.32
C THR A 16 20.08 14.12 -1.48
N SER A 17 21.30 13.83 -1.04
CA SER A 17 22.12 14.81 -0.33
C SER A 17 22.26 16.05 -1.21
N SER A 18 21.59 17.14 -0.86
CA SER A 18 21.76 18.42 -1.52
C SER A 18 23.18 18.93 -1.24
N THR A 19 24.04 18.88 -2.25
CA THR A 19 25.38 19.44 -2.21
C THR A 19 25.32 20.93 -1.89
N ARG A 20 25.64 21.30 -0.65
CA ARG A 20 26.22 22.61 -0.34
C ARG A 20 27.32 22.46 0.72
N GLU A 21 28.47 22.98 0.30
CA GLU A 21 29.68 23.36 1.03
C GLU A 21 30.85 22.38 1.17
N ARG A 22 32.00 22.95 0.80
CA ARG A 22 33.35 22.41 0.75
C ARG A 22 33.80 21.84 2.10
N SER A 23 34.26 20.60 2.07
CA SER A 23 35.33 20.16 2.97
C SER A 23 36.09 18.99 2.34
N ARG A 24 37.40 19.20 2.14
CA ARG A 24 38.36 18.17 1.74
C ARG A 24 38.50 17.17 2.89
N TYR A 25 38.02 15.95 2.74
CA TYR A 25 38.63 14.78 3.38
C TYR A 25 38.23 13.48 2.69
N SER A 26 39.11 12.49 2.86
CA SER A 26 39.28 11.23 2.15
C SER A 26 38.23 10.16 2.48
N GLY A 27 37.94 9.30 1.49
CA GLY A 27 37.71 7.85 1.69
C GLY A 27 36.45 7.38 2.40
N ASN A 28 35.38 7.16 1.64
CA ASN A 28 34.63 5.89 1.50
C ASN A 28 33.26 6.20 0.88
N GLY A 29 33.01 5.67 -0.31
CA GLY A 29 31.73 5.82 -0.99
C GLY A 29 30.61 5.16 -0.19
N THR A 30 29.87 5.94 0.58
CA THR A 30 28.57 5.55 1.12
C THR A 30 27.62 5.35 -0.06
N LYS A 31 27.23 4.09 -0.33
CA LYS A 31 26.06 3.79 -1.16
C LYS A 31 24.91 4.67 -0.68
N LEU A 32 24.35 5.49 -1.58
CA LEU A 32 23.07 6.18 -1.37
C LEU A 32 22.02 5.09 -1.13
N SER A 33 21.74 4.77 0.13
CA SER A 33 20.67 3.86 0.50
C SER A 33 19.38 4.65 0.40
N LEU A 34 18.68 4.55 -0.74
CA LEU A 34 17.27 4.92 -0.80
C LEU A 34 16.56 4.00 0.20
N THR A 35 16.08 4.56 1.31
CA THR A 35 15.20 3.82 2.22
C THR A 35 13.88 3.61 1.48
N SER A 36 13.52 2.36 1.17
CA SER A 36 12.22 2.04 0.59
C SER A 36 11.10 2.55 1.49
N CYS A 37 10.07 3.16 0.90
CA CYS A 37 8.92 3.71 1.64
C CYS A 37 7.68 2.89 1.30
N ILE A 38 7.64 1.65 1.78
CA ILE A 38 6.56 0.72 1.45
C ILE A 38 5.31 1.07 2.26
N ILE A 39 4.24 1.40 1.54
CA ILE A 39 2.92 1.66 2.12
C ILE A 39 2.00 0.51 1.73
N PHE A 40 1.30 -0.02 2.72
CA PHE A 40 0.27 -1.04 2.52
C PHE A 40 -1.13 -0.46 2.64
N SER A 41 -2.08 -1.05 1.93
CA SER A 41 -3.51 -0.87 2.14
C SER A 41 -4.14 -2.22 2.44
N VAL A 42 -4.92 -2.30 3.52
CA VAL A 42 -5.55 -3.56 3.98
C VAL A 42 -7.06 -3.42 4.06
N VAL A 43 -7.77 -4.41 3.52
CA VAL A 43 -9.23 -4.54 3.63
C VAL A 43 -9.57 -5.96 4.05
N GLU A 44 -10.37 -6.13 5.10
CA GLU A 44 -10.95 -7.43 5.45
C GLU A 44 -12.43 -7.50 5.06
N GLY A 45 -12.82 -8.63 4.48
CA GLY A 45 -14.19 -8.99 4.19
C GLY A 45 -15.06 -9.11 5.46
N ARG A 46 -16.37 -9.06 5.26
CA ARG A 46 -17.38 -9.14 6.32
C ARG A 46 -18.39 -10.23 6.01
N GLY A 47 -19.13 -10.68 7.04
CA GLY A 47 -20.16 -11.70 6.88
C GLY A 47 -19.58 -12.99 6.30
N SER A 48 -20.15 -13.46 5.18
CA SER A 48 -19.72 -14.69 4.50
C SER A 48 -18.29 -14.66 3.95
N ALA A 49 -17.67 -13.49 3.85
CA ALA A 49 -16.29 -13.30 3.41
C ALA A 49 -15.34 -12.89 4.55
N ARG A 50 -15.76 -13.07 5.81
CA ARG A 50 -14.89 -12.80 6.98
C ARG A 50 -13.62 -13.63 6.90
N GLY A 51 -12.48 -13.03 7.23
CA GLY A 51 -11.16 -13.66 7.11
C GLY A 51 -10.57 -13.59 5.69
N GLU A 52 -11.32 -13.14 4.68
CA GLU A 52 -10.74 -12.81 3.38
C GLU A 52 -10.09 -11.42 3.43
N ILE A 53 -8.81 -11.37 3.07
CA ILE A 53 -7.98 -10.18 3.12
C ILE A 53 -7.67 -9.73 1.69
N GLY A 54 -7.98 -8.48 1.40
CA GLY A 54 -7.48 -7.74 0.24
C GLY A 54 -6.31 -6.84 0.66
N LEU A 55 -5.22 -6.93 -0.09
CA LEU A 55 -3.98 -6.21 0.16
C LEU A 55 -3.50 -5.54 -1.12
N ALA A 56 -2.97 -4.34 -0.96
CA ALA A 56 -2.17 -3.67 -1.96
C ALA A 56 -0.94 -3.05 -1.29
N SER A 57 0.20 -3.04 -1.96
CA SER A 57 1.40 -2.32 -1.50
C SER A 57 2.06 -1.56 -2.63
N ILE A 58 2.66 -0.42 -2.31
CA ILE A 58 3.43 0.41 -3.23
C ILE A 58 4.60 1.03 -2.47
N ASP A 59 5.77 1.11 -3.09
CA ASP A 59 6.81 2.02 -2.60
C ASP A 59 6.43 3.44 -3.03
N ALA A 60 6.27 4.36 -2.07
CA ALA A 60 5.89 5.75 -2.35
C ALA A 60 6.86 6.47 -3.32
N LEU A 61 8.07 5.93 -3.49
CA LEU A 61 9.11 6.47 -4.36
C LEU A 61 9.24 5.71 -5.70
N CYS A 62 8.50 4.61 -5.90
CA CYS A 62 8.55 3.78 -7.12
C CYS A 62 7.16 3.58 -7.76
N SER A 63 7.16 3.18 -9.03
CA SER A 63 5.94 2.93 -9.82
C SER A 63 5.56 1.44 -9.88
N GLU A 64 5.70 0.71 -8.77
CA GLU A 64 5.38 -0.72 -8.71
C GLU A 64 4.33 -0.99 -7.63
N LEU A 65 3.19 -1.54 -8.05
CA LEU A 65 2.06 -1.88 -7.20
C LEU A 65 1.93 -3.40 -7.13
N HIS A 66 1.91 -3.94 -5.91
CA HIS A 66 1.65 -5.36 -5.67
C HIS A 66 0.27 -5.57 -5.08
N LEU A 67 -0.40 -6.64 -5.51
CA LEU A 67 -1.77 -6.97 -5.11
C LEU A 67 -1.86 -8.41 -4.60
N TRP A 68 -2.61 -8.61 -3.53
CA TRP A 68 -2.93 -9.95 -3.01
C TRP A 68 -4.39 -10.01 -2.56
N GLN A 69 -5.02 -11.16 -2.76
CA GLN A 69 -6.28 -11.48 -2.08
C GLN A 69 -6.27 -12.94 -1.65
N PHE A 70 -6.49 -13.21 -0.36
CA PHE A 70 -6.45 -14.55 0.21
C PHE A 70 -7.35 -14.67 1.43
N ILE A 71 -7.74 -15.91 1.76
CA ILE A 71 -8.35 -16.24 3.05
C ILE A 71 -7.23 -16.47 4.06
N ASP A 72 -7.31 -15.81 5.21
CA ASP A 72 -6.36 -15.95 6.31
C ASP A 72 -6.96 -16.71 7.50
N SER A 73 -6.09 -17.14 8.41
CA SER A 73 -6.49 -17.74 9.68
C SER A 73 -6.93 -16.66 10.68
N ALA A 74 -7.55 -17.06 11.79
CA ALA A 74 -7.88 -16.15 12.89
C ALA A 74 -6.66 -15.44 13.51
N SER A 75 -5.45 -15.97 13.28
CA SER A 75 -4.19 -15.36 13.72
C SER A 75 -3.56 -14.43 12.67
N TYR A 76 -4.16 -14.32 11.49
CA TYR A 76 -3.68 -13.54 10.35
C TYR A 76 -2.23 -13.89 9.94
N ALA A 77 -1.91 -15.18 9.89
CA ALA A 77 -0.54 -15.65 9.67
C ALA A 77 0.02 -15.19 8.32
N ARG A 78 -0.80 -15.21 7.25
CA ARG A 78 -0.35 -14.82 5.90
C ARG A 78 -0.11 -13.32 5.81
N LEU A 79 -1.00 -12.51 6.40
CA LEU A 79 -0.83 -11.06 6.50
C LEU A 79 0.46 -10.71 7.25
N ARG A 80 0.73 -11.35 8.40
CA ARG A 80 1.96 -11.13 9.17
C ARG A 80 3.21 -11.40 8.34
N ILE A 81 3.22 -12.50 7.57
CA ILE A 81 4.36 -12.84 6.70
C ILE A 81 4.60 -11.74 5.65
N GLN A 82 3.55 -11.18 5.05
CA GLN A 82 3.72 -10.08 4.09
C GLN A 82 4.36 -8.86 4.75
N PHE A 83 3.94 -8.52 5.97
CA PHE A 83 4.51 -7.38 6.70
C PHE A 83 5.95 -7.64 7.11
N GLN A 84 6.27 -8.86 7.54
CA GLN A 84 7.64 -9.26 7.88
C GLN A 84 8.59 -9.21 6.67
N ILE A 85 8.11 -9.56 5.47
CA ILE A 85 8.94 -9.58 4.26
C ILE A 85 9.14 -8.17 3.70
N GLN A 86 8.09 -7.34 3.73
CA GLN A 86 8.08 -6.05 3.05
C GLN A 86 8.37 -4.87 3.97
N GLU A 87 8.37 -5.08 5.28
CA GLU A 87 8.68 -4.09 6.33
C GLU A 87 8.03 -2.71 6.06
N PRO A 88 6.68 -2.64 6.07
CA PRO A 88 5.98 -1.41 5.73
C PRO A 88 6.31 -0.27 6.69
N VAL A 89 6.42 0.94 6.16
CA VAL A 89 6.54 2.15 7.00
C VAL A 89 5.16 2.66 7.44
N GLU A 90 4.12 2.35 6.65
CA GLU A 90 2.77 2.80 6.89
C GLU A 90 1.75 1.80 6.35
N VAL A 91 0.65 1.65 7.07
CA VAL A 91 -0.51 0.85 6.67
C VAL A 91 -1.76 1.72 6.70
N ILE A 92 -2.42 1.84 5.56
CA ILE A 92 -3.73 2.48 5.45
C ILE A 92 -4.85 1.44 5.59
N VAL A 93 -5.90 1.84 6.30
CA VAL A 93 -7.07 1.00 6.57
C VAL A 93 -8.36 1.80 6.45
N PRO A 94 -9.51 1.17 6.13
CA PRO A 94 -10.79 1.85 6.17
C PRO A 94 -11.10 2.33 7.60
N GLU A 95 -11.55 3.58 7.73
CA GLU A 95 -12.17 4.08 8.96
C GLU A 95 -13.28 3.13 9.41
N THR A 96 -13.12 2.57 10.60
CA THR A 96 -14.15 1.77 11.26
C THR A 96 -14.82 2.60 12.33
N PHE A 97 -16.09 2.93 12.11
CA PHE A 97 -16.92 3.44 13.20
C PHE A 97 -17.07 2.36 14.28
N VAL A 98 -17.21 2.81 15.52
CA VAL A 98 -17.15 1.99 16.75
C VAL A 98 -18.33 1.02 16.81
N GLU A 99 -18.26 -0.06 16.05
CA GLU A 99 -19.08 -1.24 16.21
C GLU A 99 -18.19 -2.38 16.73
N LYS A 100 -18.57 -2.93 17.87
CA LYS A 100 -17.82 -3.92 18.67
C LYS A 100 -17.49 -5.24 17.92
N ALA A 101 -17.99 -5.42 16.70
CA ALA A 101 -17.83 -6.63 15.90
C ALA A 101 -17.18 -6.38 14.52
N ASN A 102 -16.45 -5.28 14.36
CA ASN A 102 -15.71 -5.02 13.11
C ASN A 102 -14.46 -5.92 13.04
N SER A 103 -14.44 -6.82 12.07
CA SER A 103 -13.29 -7.69 11.76
C SER A 103 -11.99 -6.91 11.56
N MET A 104 -12.07 -5.74 10.94
CA MET A 104 -10.95 -4.81 10.79
C MET A 104 -10.33 -4.35 12.13
N ASN A 105 -11.08 -4.36 13.24
CA ASN A 105 -10.51 -4.04 14.55
C ASN A 105 -9.47 -5.09 14.98
N ALA A 106 -9.67 -6.36 14.63
CA ALA A 106 -8.70 -7.41 14.94
C ALA A 106 -7.41 -7.23 14.13
N VAL A 107 -7.52 -6.83 12.85
CA VAL A 107 -6.36 -6.45 12.02
C VAL A 107 -5.65 -5.23 12.61
N LEU A 108 -6.39 -4.20 13.05
CA LEU A 108 -5.80 -3.02 13.68
C LEU A 108 -5.01 -3.36 14.95
N GLU A 109 -5.61 -4.15 15.84
CA GLU A 109 -4.95 -4.57 17.08
C GLU A 109 -3.74 -5.47 16.81
N LEU A 110 -3.81 -6.33 15.79
CA LEU A 110 -2.67 -7.10 15.32
C LEU A 110 -1.49 -6.19 14.93
N ILE A 111 -1.74 -5.17 14.12
CA ILE A 111 -0.68 -4.28 13.62
C ILE A 111 -0.08 -3.51 14.78
N ARG A 112 -0.91 -2.90 15.63
CA ARG A 112 -0.45 -2.13 16.80
C ARG A 112 0.38 -2.96 17.78
N SER A 113 -0.01 -4.21 18.01
CA SER A 113 0.66 -5.08 18.97
C SER A 113 1.94 -5.72 18.44
N THR A 114 2.00 -5.99 17.14
CA THR A 114 3.11 -6.75 16.53
C THR A 114 4.14 -5.83 15.87
N TYR A 115 3.70 -4.69 15.34
CA TYR A 115 4.52 -3.76 14.55
C TYR A 115 4.30 -2.31 15.02
N PRO A 116 4.72 -1.96 16.25
CA PRO A 116 4.46 -0.64 16.84
C PRO A 116 5.13 0.53 16.09
N GLU A 117 6.17 0.26 15.29
CA GLU A 117 6.87 1.21 14.44
C GLU A 117 6.10 1.59 13.16
N VAL A 118 5.10 0.79 12.78
CA VAL A 118 4.32 0.99 11.56
C VAL A 118 3.24 2.02 11.79
N GLU A 119 3.26 3.11 11.02
CA GLU A 119 2.22 4.14 11.09
C GLU A 119 0.88 3.57 10.59
N ILE A 120 -0.20 3.78 11.34
CA ILE A 120 -1.54 3.38 10.91
C ILE A 120 -2.35 4.60 10.56
N THR A 121 -2.76 4.70 9.30
CA THR A 121 -3.60 5.80 8.81
C THR A 121 -5.00 5.29 8.47
N MET A 122 -6.00 5.83 9.15
CA MET A 122 -7.40 5.54 8.82
C MET A 122 -7.87 6.44 7.69
N ILE A 123 -8.42 5.84 6.64
CA ILE A 123 -8.92 6.52 5.45
C ILE A 123 -10.42 6.28 5.32
N ASN A 124 -11.17 7.31 4.95
CA ASN A 124 -12.62 7.19 4.82
C ASN A 124 -13.02 6.01 3.91
N ARG A 125 -13.95 5.19 4.39
CA ARG A 125 -14.38 3.95 3.73
C ARG A 125 -14.79 4.14 2.27
N ARG A 126 -15.30 5.32 1.88
CA ARG A 126 -15.70 5.63 0.50
C ARG A 126 -14.58 5.48 -0.53
N TYR A 127 -13.32 5.62 -0.11
CA TYR A 127 -12.16 5.49 -0.98
C TYR A 127 -11.78 4.03 -1.26
N PHE A 128 -12.27 3.09 -0.47
CA PHE A 128 -12.10 1.65 -0.68
C PHE A 128 -13.23 1.13 -1.57
N ASN A 129 -13.11 1.38 -2.87
CA ASN A 129 -14.11 1.03 -3.87
C ASN A 129 -13.48 0.16 -4.96
N ASP A 130 -13.96 -1.07 -5.08
CA ASP A 130 -13.46 -2.07 -6.02
C ASP A 130 -13.63 -1.64 -7.48
N LEU A 131 -14.80 -1.12 -7.86
CA LEU A 131 -15.06 -0.64 -9.22
C LEU A 131 -14.12 0.50 -9.60
N LYS A 132 -13.85 1.43 -8.67
CA LYS A 132 -12.89 2.50 -8.88
C LYS A 132 -11.46 1.97 -8.98
N GLY A 133 -11.13 0.94 -8.21
CA GLY A 133 -9.87 0.24 -8.30
C GLY A 133 -9.66 -0.36 -9.69
N ILE A 134 -10.66 -1.05 -10.23
CA ILE A 134 -10.62 -1.62 -11.58
C ILE A 134 -10.39 -0.53 -12.64
N GLU A 135 -11.11 0.60 -12.54
CA GLU A 135 -10.95 1.73 -13.46
C GLU A 135 -9.52 2.29 -13.41
N LEU A 136 -9.00 2.54 -12.21
CA LEU A 136 -7.64 3.05 -12.01
C LEU A 136 -6.59 2.08 -12.56
N LEU A 137 -6.69 0.78 -12.26
CA LEU A 137 -5.72 -0.20 -12.75
C LEU A 137 -5.78 -0.33 -14.27
N LYS A 138 -6.96 -0.33 -14.89
CA LYS A 138 -7.06 -0.33 -16.36
C LYS A 138 -6.41 0.89 -17.01
N GLN A 139 -6.49 2.05 -16.36
CA GLN A 139 -5.90 3.29 -16.88
C GLN A 139 -4.38 3.35 -16.65
N LEU A 140 -3.92 2.91 -15.48
CA LEU A 140 -2.55 3.17 -15.02
C LEU A 140 -1.61 1.99 -15.24
N SER A 141 -2.12 0.75 -15.34
CA SER A 141 -1.27 -0.43 -15.50
C SER A 141 -0.60 -0.48 -16.87
N SER A 142 0.69 -0.77 -16.87
CA SER A 142 1.49 -1.00 -18.07
C SER A 142 1.21 -2.39 -18.64
N SER A 143 0.80 -2.48 -19.91
CA SER A 143 0.56 -3.76 -20.60
C SER A 143 1.79 -4.65 -20.70
N GLU A 144 2.98 -4.04 -20.78
CA GLU A 144 4.23 -4.75 -21.04
C GLU A 144 4.83 -5.40 -19.78
N SER A 145 4.51 -4.86 -18.60
CA SER A 145 5.16 -5.25 -17.34
C SER A 145 4.21 -5.74 -16.25
N SER A 146 2.90 -5.58 -16.45
CA SER A 146 1.88 -5.99 -15.48
C SER A 146 1.34 -7.39 -15.80
N ASN A 147 0.90 -8.13 -14.77
CA ASN A 147 0.33 -9.47 -14.92
C ASN A 147 -1.17 -9.54 -14.55
N ILE A 148 -1.92 -8.44 -14.74
CA ILE A 148 -3.35 -8.39 -14.40
C ILE A 148 -4.17 -9.12 -15.48
N THR A 149 -4.94 -10.13 -15.06
CA THR A 149 -5.89 -10.84 -15.93
C THR A 149 -7.34 -10.47 -15.62
N SER A 150 -8.28 -10.96 -16.43
CA SER A 150 -9.72 -10.74 -16.23
C SER A 150 -10.23 -11.29 -14.88
N GLU A 151 -9.57 -12.34 -14.37
CA GLU A 151 -9.85 -13.00 -13.10
C GLU A 151 -9.36 -12.16 -11.92
N VAL A 152 -8.23 -11.46 -12.08
CA VAL A 152 -7.70 -10.56 -11.05
C VAL A 152 -8.68 -9.41 -10.81
N TYR A 153 -9.31 -8.86 -11.85
CA TYR A 153 -10.32 -7.81 -11.69
C TYR A 153 -11.57 -8.26 -10.90
N LYS A 154 -11.79 -9.57 -10.71
CA LYS A 154 -12.88 -10.10 -9.88
C LYS A 154 -12.50 -10.21 -8.40
N LYS A 155 -11.27 -9.83 -8.03
CA LYS A 155 -10.78 -9.83 -6.64
C LYS A 155 -11.16 -8.53 -5.93
N TYR A 156 -12.42 -8.47 -5.49
CA TYR A 156 -13.05 -7.24 -4.97
C TYR A 156 -12.25 -6.54 -3.86
N TYR A 157 -11.71 -7.27 -2.89
CA TYR A 157 -11.05 -6.67 -1.72
C TYR A 157 -9.70 -6.06 -2.07
N CYS A 158 -8.89 -6.70 -2.92
CA CYS A 158 -7.62 -6.11 -3.35
C CYS A 158 -7.83 -4.95 -4.33
N MET A 159 -8.88 -4.98 -5.16
CA MET A 159 -9.27 -3.84 -5.99
C MET A 159 -9.65 -2.62 -5.12
N ALA A 160 -10.44 -2.84 -4.07
CA ALA A 160 -10.81 -1.79 -3.13
C ALA A 160 -9.58 -1.22 -2.38
N ALA A 161 -8.66 -2.08 -1.96
CA ALA A 161 -7.38 -1.67 -1.36
C ALA A 161 -6.52 -0.86 -2.34
N ALA A 162 -6.41 -1.30 -3.59
CA ALA A 162 -5.65 -0.60 -4.63
C ALA A 162 -6.21 0.81 -4.90
N ALA A 163 -7.54 0.95 -4.95
CA ALA A 163 -8.19 2.24 -5.17
C ALA A 163 -7.81 3.27 -4.12
N ALA A 164 -7.89 2.88 -2.84
CA ALA A 164 -7.53 3.73 -1.73
C ALA A 164 -6.02 4.05 -1.74
N LEU A 165 -5.17 3.03 -1.96
CA LEU A 165 -3.72 3.19 -1.92
C LEU A 165 -3.19 4.14 -3.00
N ILE A 166 -3.63 3.96 -4.25
CA ILE A 166 -3.21 4.82 -5.37
C ILE A 166 -3.57 6.27 -5.06
N LYS A 167 -4.81 6.52 -4.64
CA LYS A 167 -5.28 7.88 -4.33
C LYS A 167 -4.58 8.48 -3.11
N TYR A 168 -4.28 7.65 -2.12
CA TYR A 168 -3.55 8.07 -0.94
C TYR A 168 -2.13 8.54 -1.32
N VAL A 169 -1.39 7.72 -2.09
CA VAL A 169 -0.03 8.07 -2.52
C VAL A 169 0.01 9.32 -3.39
N GLU A 170 -0.91 9.46 -4.35
CA GLU A 170 -1.03 10.68 -5.16
C GLU A 170 -1.19 11.93 -4.27
N CYS A 171 -2.02 11.83 -3.22
CA CYS A 171 -2.27 12.91 -2.27
C CYS A 171 -1.03 13.25 -1.43
N ILE A 172 -0.44 12.27 -0.75
CA ILE A 172 0.64 12.51 0.23
C ILE A 172 1.98 12.81 -0.43
N GLN A 173 2.20 12.38 -1.67
CA GLN A 173 3.42 12.68 -2.43
C GLN A 173 3.25 13.89 -3.35
N ASN A 174 2.04 14.43 -3.51
CA ASN A 174 1.72 15.47 -4.49
C ASN A 174 2.16 15.07 -5.92
N VAL A 175 1.83 13.84 -6.32
CA VAL A 175 2.13 13.26 -7.63
C VAL A 175 0.86 12.76 -8.31
N LEU A 176 0.93 12.55 -9.62
CA LEU A 176 -0.11 11.88 -10.40
C LEU A 176 0.54 10.76 -11.19
N PHE A 177 -0.07 9.57 -11.21
CA PHE A 177 0.42 8.49 -12.05
C PHE A 177 -0.01 8.72 -13.50
N ALA A 178 0.94 8.64 -14.42
CA ALA A 178 0.66 8.71 -15.84
C ALA A 178 -0.07 7.44 -16.32
N GLN A 179 -0.81 7.54 -17.42
CA GLN A 179 -1.42 6.37 -18.05
C GLN A 179 -0.36 5.33 -18.41
N SER A 180 -0.67 4.05 -18.19
CA SER A 180 0.23 2.92 -18.47
C SER A 180 1.64 3.00 -17.84
N SER A 181 1.79 3.71 -16.71
CA SER A 181 3.08 3.93 -16.03
C SER A 181 3.33 3.05 -14.81
N LEU A 182 2.28 2.43 -14.25
CA LEU A 182 2.39 1.55 -13.09
C LEU A 182 2.64 0.12 -13.54
N LYS A 183 3.70 -0.50 -13.01
CA LYS A 183 3.86 -1.94 -13.07
C LYS A 183 2.99 -2.56 -11.98
N VAL A 184 1.98 -3.34 -12.37
CA VAL A 184 1.07 -3.96 -11.41
C VAL A 184 1.24 -5.46 -11.41
N THR A 185 1.60 -6.02 -10.25
CA THR A 185 1.79 -7.45 -10.08
C THR A 185 0.79 -8.02 -9.08
N TYR A 186 -0.14 -8.85 -9.55
CA TYR A 186 -0.92 -9.72 -8.69
C TYR A 186 -0.10 -10.93 -8.28
N LEU A 187 0.03 -11.12 -6.97
CA LEU A 187 0.83 -12.17 -6.34
C LEU A 187 -0.11 -13.20 -5.70
N VAL A 188 0.04 -14.45 -6.12
CA VAL A 188 -0.74 -15.56 -5.58
C VAL A 188 -0.13 -16.00 -4.25
N ALA A 189 -0.84 -15.82 -3.15
CA ALA A 189 -0.38 -16.16 -1.80
C ALA A 189 -0.23 -17.67 -1.53
N GLU A 190 -0.53 -18.54 -2.51
CA GLU A 190 -0.51 -20.00 -2.37
C GLU A 190 0.89 -20.62 -2.51
N LYS A 191 1.88 -19.91 -3.08
CA LYS A 191 3.22 -20.46 -3.37
C LYS A 191 4.38 -19.88 -2.55
N SER A 192 4.09 -19.17 -1.46
CA SER A 192 5.14 -18.85 -0.48
C SER A 192 5.38 -20.08 0.37
N CYS A 193 6.43 -20.84 0.04
CA CYS A 193 6.90 -21.96 0.83
C CYS A 193 7.19 -21.49 2.26
N PHE A 194 6.54 -22.12 3.23
CA PHE A 194 6.84 -21.94 4.64
C PHE A 194 8.18 -22.62 4.93
N ILE A 195 9.13 -21.88 5.49
CA ILE A 195 10.35 -22.44 6.10
C ILE A 195 10.26 -22.21 7.59
#